data_AF-A0AAU7PZR1-F1
#
_entry.id   AF-A0AAU7PZR1-F1
#
_cell.length_a   1.000
_cell.length_b   1.000
_cell.length_c   1.000
_cell.angle_alpha   90.00
_cell.angle_beta   90.00
_cell.angle_gamma   90.00
#
_symmetry.space_group_name_H-M   'P 1'
#
loop_
_entity.id
_entity.type
_entity.pdbx_description
1 polymer ?
#
loop_
_entity_poly.entity_id
_entity_poly.type
_entity_poly.pdbx_seq_one_letter_code
_entity_poly.pdbx_strand_id
1 'polypeptide(L)'
;MTSENVQVVSFDDWQVSIILSLKQAYQLKSYILHHCNGDENLVKELLKKHWPLESILARRFEFVGEGDLNILTKLFENRSARNIALIVHSMGNASEIIAKFMRIGKIIATPQGFYISKYQEE
;
A
#
# COMPACT_ATOMS: atom_id res chain seq x y z
N MET A 1 -2.30 -36.90 -19.17
CA MET A 1 -2.18 -36.33 -17.81
C MET A 1 -2.67 -34.90 -17.88
N THR A 2 -3.86 -34.62 -17.38
CA THR A 2 -4.32 -33.23 -17.20
C THR A 2 -3.47 -32.63 -16.09
N SER A 3 -2.61 -31.66 -16.40
CA SER A 3 -1.87 -30.93 -15.40
C SER A 3 -2.86 -30.32 -14.40
N GLU A 4 -2.83 -30.76 -13.15
CA GLU A 4 -3.59 -30.13 -12.09
C GLU A 4 -3.07 -28.70 -11.91
N ASN A 5 -3.94 -27.72 -12.10
CA ASN A 5 -3.59 -26.31 -11.89
C ASN A 5 -3.56 -26.03 -10.39
N VAL A 6 -2.37 -26.09 -9.79
CA VAL A 6 -2.15 -25.74 -8.38
C VAL A 6 -2.42 -24.24 -8.17
N GLN A 7 -3.23 -23.92 -7.16
CA GLN A 7 -3.60 -22.56 -6.77
C GLN A 7 -3.39 -22.33 -5.27
N VAL A 8 -3.09 -21.09 -4.90
CA VAL A 8 -3.14 -20.61 -3.52
C VAL A 8 -4.53 -20.00 -3.31
N VAL A 9 -5.23 -20.37 -2.24
CA VAL A 9 -6.61 -19.92 -1.96
C VAL A 9 -6.73 -19.06 -0.69
N SER A 10 -5.73 -19.12 0.19
CA SER A 10 -5.65 -18.31 1.40
C SER A 10 -4.20 -18.19 1.88
N PHE A 11 -3.98 -17.18 2.71
CA PHE A 11 -2.85 -17.05 3.61
C PHE A 11 -3.43 -16.96 5.03
N ASP A 12 -3.44 -18.08 5.76
CA ASP A 12 -4.17 -18.19 7.04
C ASP A 12 -3.58 -17.29 8.14
N ASP A 13 -2.26 -17.17 8.17
CA ASP A 13 -1.50 -16.26 9.04
C ASP A 13 -1.76 -14.77 8.72
N TRP A 14 -2.14 -14.49 7.49
CA TRP A 14 -2.53 -13.15 7.06
C TRP A 14 -4.03 -12.88 7.23
N GLN A 15 -4.83 -13.93 7.42
CA GLN A 15 -6.30 -13.92 7.43
C GLN A 15 -6.86 -13.32 6.13
N VAL A 16 -6.25 -13.70 5.00
CA VAL A 16 -6.64 -13.26 3.66
C VAL A 16 -7.07 -14.46 2.83
N SER A 17 -8.27 -14.41 2.27
CA SER A 17 -8.73 -15.36 1.25
C SER A 17 -8.54 -14.73 -0.14
N ILE A 18 -7.76 -15.38 -0.99
CA ILE A 18 -7.43 -14.91 -2.34
C ILE A 18 -7.08 -16.10 -3.22
N ILE A 19 -7.59 -16.14 -4.45
CA ILE A 19 -7.26 -17.18 -5.41
C ILE A 19 -6.14 -16.68 -6.31
N LEU A 20 -4.96 -17.28 -6.19
CA LEU A 20 -3.78 -16.97 -7.00
C LEU A 20 -3.29 -18.23 -7.72
N SER A 21 -2.89 -18.07 -8.98
CA SER A 21 -2.02 -19.05 -9.63
C SER A 21 -0.67 -19.12 -8.92
N LEU A 22 0.03 -20.25 -9.05
CA LEU A 22 1.38 -20.40 -8.51
C LEU A 22 2.33 -19.30 -9.01
N LYS A 23 2.20 -18.89 -10.29
CA LYS A 23 2.96 -17.78 -10.87
C LYS A 23 2.70 -16.45 -10.14
N GLN A 24 1.44 -16.13 -9.87
CA GLN A 24 1.06 -14.92 -9.13
C GLN A 24 1.62 -14.94 -7.70
N ALA A 25 1.61 -16.09 -7.02
CA ALA A 25 2.22 -16.23 -5.70
C ALA A 25 3.74 -15.94 -5.72
N TYR A 26 4.46 -16.44 -6.73
CA TYR A 26 5.88 -16.11 -6.91
C TYR A 26 6.12 -14.63 -7.21
N GLN A 27 5.27 -14.01 -8.03
CA GLN A 27 5.35 -12.57 -8.31
C GLN A 27 5.15 -11.74 -7.04
N LEU A 28 4.18 -12.12 -6.19
CA LEU A 28 3.93 -11.47 -4.92
C LEU A 28 5.12 -11.59 -3.97
N LYS A 29 5.71 -12.78 -3.83
CA LYS A 29 6.92 -12.99 -3.04
C LYS A 29 8.08 -12.12 -3.52
N SER A 30 8.31 -12.08 -4.83
CA SER A 30 9.36 -11.24 -5.42
C SER A 30 9.10 -9.75 -5.18
N TYR A 31 7.85 -9.32 -5.29
CA TYR A 31 7.44 -7.94 -5.04
C TYR A 31 7.73 -7.53 -3.60
N ILE A 32 7.37 -8.35 -2.61
CA ILE A 32 7.64 -8.07 -1.19
C ILE A 32 9.15 -7.87 -0.96
N LEU A 33 9.97 -8.79 -1.47
CA LEU A 33 11.42 -8.75 -1.28
C LEU A 33 12.06 -7.51 -1.92
N HIS A 34 11.69 -7.17 -3.16
CA HIS A 34 12.42 -6.16 -3.94
C HIS A 34 11.76 -4.78 -3.95
N HIS A 35 10.49 -4.67 -3.60
CA HIS A 35 9.71 -3.42 -3.68
C HIS A 35 9.07 -3.01 -2.37
N CYS A 36 9.02 -3.88 -1.36
CA CYS A 36 8.49 -3.56 -0.03
C CYS A 36 9.57 -3.61 1.07
N ASN A 37 10.86 -3.70 0.71
CA ASN A 37 11.97 -3.91 1.66
C ASN A 37 11.80 -5.17 2.52
N GLY A 38 11.12 -6.19 2.00
CA GLY A 38 10.79 -7.40 2.76
C GLY A 38 9.61 -7.25 3.71
N ASP A 39 8.96 -6.09 3.80
CA ASP A 39 7.78 -5.90 4.67
C ASP A 39 6.51 -6.47 4.04
N GLU A 40 6.18 -7.71 4.39
CA GLU A 40 4.95 -8.36 3.96
C GLU A 40 3.68 -7.73 4.55
N ASN A 41 3.79 -6.99 5.66
CA ASN A 41 2.62 -6.36 6.29
C ASN A 41 1.99 -5.32 5.38
N LEU A 42 2.79 -4.65 4.54
CA LEU A 42 2.27 -3.73 3.53
C LEU A 42 1.32 -4.45 2.58
N VAL A 43 1.73 -5.60 2.04
CA VAL A 43 0.94 -6.40 1.11
C VAL A 43 -0.28 -7.00 1.81
N LYS A 44 -0.09 -7.53 3.03
CA LYS A 44 -1.18 -8.05 3.88
C LYS A 44 -2.28 -7.02 4.09
N GLU A 45 -1.94 -5.79 4.45
CA GLU A 45 -2.93 -4.73 4.68
C GLU A 45 -3.64 -4.30 3.39
N LEU A 46 -2.94 -4.29 2.25
CA LEU A 46 -3.56 -4.02 0.94
C LEU A 46 -4.54 -5.12 0.54
N LEU A 47 -4.16 -6.39 0.71
CA LEU A 47 -5.02 -7.53 0.39
C LEU A 47 -6.26 -7.59 1.30
N LYS A 48 -6.12 -7.30 2.60
CA LYS A 48 -7.28 -7.17 3.51
C LYS A 48 -8.24 -6.05 3.10
N LYS A 49 -7.72 -4.98 2.48
CA LYS A 49 -8.51 -3.91 1.87
C LYS A 49 -9.06 -4.28 0.49
N HIS A 50 -8.97 -5.55 0.08
CA HIS A 50 -9.48 -6.09 -1.19
C HIS A 50 -8.85 -5.44 -2.43
N TRP A 51 -7.58 -5.01 -2.34
CA TRP A 51 -6.86 -4.50 -3.49
C TRP A 51 -6.57 -5.62 -4.49
N PRO A 52 -6.82 -5.43 -5.80
CA PRO A 52 -6.44 -6.41 -6.81
C PRO A 52 -4.93 -6.65 -6.80
N LEU A 53 -4.52 -7.91 -6.94
CA LEU A 53 -3.09 -8.27 -6.90
C LEU A 53 -2.30 -7.49 -7.95
N GLU A 54 -2.84 -7.36 -9.16
CA GLU A 54 -2.25 -6.66 -10.29
C GLU A 54 -2.02 -5.18 -9.96
N SER A 55 -2.95 -4.56 -9.23
CA SER A 55 -2.81 -3.18 -8.74
C SER A 55 -1.73 -3.06 -7.66
N ILE A 56 -1.59 -4.06 -6.79
CA ILE A 56 -0.50 -4.10 -5.80
C ILE A 56 0.85 -4.22 -6.51
N LEU A 57 0.99 -5.19 -7.42
CA LEU A 57 2.23 -5.46 -8.15
C LEU A 57 2.66 -4.29 -9.05
N ALA A 58 1.71 -3.51 -9.59
CA ALA A 58 1.98 -2.35 -10.43
C ALA A 58 2.36 -1.09 -9.63
N ARG A 59 2.03 -1.03 -8.34
CA ARG A 59 2.25 0.17 -7.53
C ARG A 59 3.63 0.17 -6.89
N ARG A 60 4.23 1.36 -6.81
CA ARG A 60 5.41 1.62 -5.99
C ARG A 60 5.00 2.28 -4.70
N PHE A 61 5.39 1.68 -3.59
CA PHE A 61 5.28 2.28 -2.27
C PHE A 61 6.66 2.74 -1.83
N GLU A 62 6.71 3.92 -1.21
CA GLU A 62 7.93 4.46 -0.61
C GLU A 62 7.78 4.45 0.90
N PHE A 63 8.75 3.86 1.58
CA PHE A 63 8.83 3.87 3.03
C PHE A 63 9.20 5.28 3.52
N VAL A 64 8.46 5.78 4.51
CA VAL A 64 8.65 7.13 5.08
C VAL A 64 9.02 7.12 6.57
N GLY A 65 9.08 5.95 7.21
CA GLY A 65 9.31 5.85 8.65
C GLY A 65 8.07 6.24 9.45
N GLU A 66 8.27 6.81 10.64
CA GLU A 66 7.20 7.18 11.58
C GLU A 66 7.01 8.70 11.69
N GLY A 67 5.83 9.09 12.18
CA GLY A 67 5.52 10.46 12.56
C GLY A 67 4.84 11.31 11.47
N ASP A 68 3.87 12.11 11.90
CA ASP A 68 3.03 12.93 11.03
C ASP A 68 3.84 13.88 10.14
N LEU A 69 4.95 14.44 10.65
CA LEU A 69 5.79 15.36 9.89
C LEU A 69 6.42 14.69 8.66
N ASN A 70 6.95 13.48 8.81
CA ASN A 70 7.58 12.74 7.71
C ASN A 70 6.54 12.36 6.65
N ILE A 71 5.37 11.90 7.11
CA ILE A 71 4.25 11.54 6.24
C ILE A 71 3.77 12.75 5.44
N LEU A 72 3.50 13.88 6.11
CA LEU A 72 3.01 15.10 5.45
C LEU A 72 4.06 15.73 4.53
N THR A 73 5.32 15.75 4.93
CA THR A 73 6.43 16.26 4.10
C THR A 73 6.48 15.50 2.79
N LYS A 74 6.37 14.18 2.85
CA LYS A 74 6.39 13.35 1.65
C LYS A 74 5.10 13.44 0.83
N LEU A 75 3.95 13.49 1.48
CA LEU A 75 2.64 13.62 0.84
C LEU A 75 2.51 14.94 0.05
N PHE A 76 3.15 16.00 0.55
CA PHE A 76 3.17 17.34 -0.03
C PHE A 76 4.41 17.62 -0.88
N GLU A 77 5.32 16.65 -0.99
CA GLU A 77 6.49 16.75 -1.86
C GLU A 77 6.03 17.09 -3.28
N ASN A 78 6.65 18.12 -3.88
CA ASN A 78 6.33 18.65 -5.21
C ASN A 78 4.92 19.25 -5.39
N ARG A 79 4.17 19.53 -4.30
CA ARG A 79 2.90 20.27 -4.38
C ARG A 79 3.13 21.77 -4.21
N SER A 80 2.35 22.58 -4.93
CA SER A 80 2.34 24.03 -4.74
C SER A 80 1.71 24.41 -3.40
N ALA A 81 2.11 25.56 -2.85
CA ALA A 81 1.52 26.10 -1.62
C ALA A 81 -0.01 26.23 -1.70
N ARG A 82 -0.55 26.58 -2.88
CA ARG A 82 -2.00 26.64 -3.13
C ARG A 82 -2.66 25.27 -2.95
N ASN A 83 -2.08 24.21 -3.52
CA ASN A 83 -2.63 22.86 -3.38
C ASN A 83 -2.57 22.37 -1.93
N ILE A 84 -1.49 22.66 -1.21
CA ILE A 84 -1.36 22.33 0.21
C ILE A 84 -2.45 23.05 1.03
N ALA A 85 -2.64 24.35 0.80
CA ALA A 85 -3.67 25.12 1.48
C ALA A 85 -5.09 24.58 1.22
N LEU A 86 -5.41 24.16 -0.01
CA LEU A 86 -6.69 23.54 -0.34
C LEU A 86 -6.90 22.20 0.40
N ILE A 87 -5.86 21.38 0.50
CA ILE A 87 -5.91 20.12 1.25
C ILE A 87 -6.16 20.41 2.72
N VAL A 88 -5.37 21.29 3.35
CA VAL A 88 -5.52 21.63 4.77
C VAL A 88 -6.91 22.22 5.05
N HIS A 89 -7.38 23.13 4.21
CA HIS A 89 -8.70 23.74 4.35
C HIS A 89 -9.85 22.72 4.24
N SER A 90 -9.76 21.75 3.32
CA SER A 90 -10.81 20.75 3.10
C SER A 90 -10.72 19.53 4.04
N MET A 91 -9.53 19.22 4.52
CA MET A 91 -9.26 17.99 5.26
C MET A 91 -9.06 18.17 6.75
N GLY A 92 -8.69 19.38 7.20
CA GLY A 92 -8.48 19.71 8.60
C GLY A 92 -7.03 19.57 9.03
N ASN A 93 -6.80 19.01 10.22
CA ASN A 93 -5.48 18.90 10.82
C ASN A 93 -4.66 17.71 10.27
N ALA A 94 -3.39 17.61 10.71
CA ALA A 94 -2.45 16.57 10.27
C ALA A 94 -3.02 15.15 10.39
N SER A 95 -3.57 14.80 11.55
CA SER A 95 -4.11 13.47 11.82
C SER A 95 -5.34 13.16 10.95
N GLU A 96 -6.20 14.16 10.71
CA GLU A 96 -7.37 14.01 9.83
C GLU A 96 -6.96 13.82 8.36
N ILE A 97 -5.95 14.55 7.90
CA ILE A 97 -5.37 14.39 6.56
C ILE A 97 -4.82 12.96 6.40
N ILE A 98 -3.99 12.52 7.34
CA ILE A 98 -3.36 11.19 7.32
C ILE A 98 -4.43 10.09 7.32
N ALA A 99 -5.43 10.18 8.21
CA ALA A 99 -6.51 9.22 8.28
C ALA A 99 -7.31 9.13 6.97
N LYS A 100 -7.60 10.28 6.32
CA LYS A 100 -8.28 10.31 5.01
C LYS A 100 -7.46 9.62 3.92
N PHE A 101 -6.16 9.87 3.86
CA PHE A 101 -5.27 9.22 2.90
C PHE A 101 -5.03 7.73 3.21
N MET A 102 -5.09 7.31 4.47
CA MET A 102 -5.07 5.90 4.88
C MET A 102 -6.32 5.14 4.43
N ARG A 103 -7.49 5.80 4.51
CA ARG A 103 -8.77 5.23 4.09
C ARG A 103 -8.80 4.91 2.59
N ILE A 104 -8.20 5.75 1.76
CA ILE A 104 -8.11 5.51 0.30
C ILE A 104 -6.88 4.69 -0.12
N GLY A 105 -6.09 4.19 0.85
CA GLY A 105 -4.90 3.36 0.58
C GLY A 105 -3.72 4.12 -0.03
N LYS A 106 -3.70 5.46 0.05
CA LYS A 106 -2.54 6.26 -0.33
C LYS A 106 -1.43 6.17 0.72
N ILE A 107 -1.81 6.06 1.99
CA ILE A 107 -0.92 5.79 3.13
C ILE A 107 -1.27 4.40 3.67
N ILE A 108 -0.26 3.56 3.89
CA ILE A 108 -0.42 2.27 4.55
C ILE A 108 0.48 2.26 5.78
N ALA A 109 -0.09 1.91 6.93
CA ALA A 109 0.65 1.70 8.16
C ALA A 109 1.02 0.22 8.29
N THR A 110 2.25 -0.05 8.68
CA THR A 110 2.75 -1.37 9.03
C THR A 110 3.46 -1.29 10.39
N PRO A 111 3.78 -2.43 11.03
CA PRO A 111 4.59 -2.41 12.24
C PRO A 111 5.99 -1.77 12.08
N GLN A 112 6.49 -1.64 10.85
CA GLN A 112 7.79 -1.03 10.56
C GLN A 112 7.70 0.49 10.35
N GLY A 113 6.49 1.03 10.15
CA GLY A 113 6.26 2.44 9.89
C GLY A 113 5.23 2.66 8.79
N PHE A 114 5.35 3.78 8.07
CA PHE A 114 4.39 4.17 7.04
C PHE A 114 4.97 4.03 5.64
N TYR A 115 4.08 3.71 4.71
CA TYR A 115 4.34 3.67 3.28
C TYR A 115 3.39 4.61 2.54
N ILE A 116 3.92 5.35 1.56
CA ILE A 116 3.13 6.20 0.67
C ILE A 116 3.16 5.63 -0.73
N SER A 117 1.98 5.44 -1.32
CA SER A 117 1.88 5.04 -2.72
C SER A 117 2.32 6.18 -3.63
N LYS A 118 3.25 5.94 -4.56
CA LYS A 118 3.65 6.92 -5.58
C LYS A 118 2.63 7.09 -6.70
N TYR A 119 1.61 6.23 -6.75
CA TYR A 119 0.59 6.31 -7.78
C TYR A 119 -0.20 7.61 -7.62
N GLN A 120 -0.13 8.48 -8.62
CA GLN A 120 -1.03 9.63 -8.75
C GLN A 120 -2.22 9.12 -9.55
N GLU A 121 -3.42 9.14 -8.96
CA GLU A 121 -4.61 9.24 -9.81
C GLU A 121 -4.52 10.64 -10.43
N GLU A 122 -4.45 10.69 -11.76
CA GLU A 122 -4.59 11.91 -12.54
C GLU A 122 -5.93 12.60 -12.26
#